data_AF-A0AAN4USH4-F1
#
_entry.id   AF-A0AAN4USH4-F1
#
_cell.length_a   1.000
_cell.length_b   1.000
_cell.length_c   1.000
_cell.angle_alpha   90.00
_cell.angle_beta   90.00
_cell.angle_gamma   90.00
#
_symmetry.space_group_name_H-M   'P 1'
#
loop_
_entity.id
_entity.type
_entity.pdbx_description
1 polymer ?
#
loop_
_entity_poly.entity_id
_entity_poly.type
_entity_poly.pdbx_seq_one_letter_code
_entity_poly.pdbx_strand_id
1 'polypeptide(L)'
;MFGGDPTASPERALIAAVIAQAVRDLFVTVIVGAPSEEAARREALAFLTDETGSWAQSREALCLEVGIDPGMVRRTVISWLDGEATPMLPHGRVMKVPEGVDTARALWARLKAESDTRARTYRNAVDARHARRLRAASDAIKARRRDAETAATVEANRHHVDAVLNRQVRGPKTALAACVEKVIAELATGPKTARELFFALDGDHAPDAISRALDILEAERDGKLFRLPATAA
;
A
#
# COMPACT_ATOMS: atom_id res chain seq x y z
N MET A 1 -13.03 -34.34 38.86
CA MET A 1 -14.30 -34.99 39.23
C MET A 1 -15.15 -33.98 39.97
N PHE A 2 -16.20 -33.47 39.33
CA PHE A 2 -17.15 -32.54 39.94
C PHE A 2 -18.18 -33.38 40.70
N GLY A 3 -18.07 -33.44 42.03
CA GLY A 3 -19.10 -34.03 42.88
C GLY A 3 -20.35 -33.16 42.76
N GLY A 4 -21.44 -33.73 42.23
CA GLY A 4 -22.70 -33.01 42.06
C GLY A 4 -23.29 -32.65 43.42
N ASP A 5 -23.58 -31.37 43.61
CA ASP A 5 -24.41 -30.89 44.71
C ASP A 5 -25.84 -31.41 44.46
N PRO A 6 -26.43 -32.23 45.35
CA PRO A 6 -27.76 -32.82 45.13
C PRO A 6 -28.91 -31.79 45.06
N THR A 7 -28.60 -30.50 45.26
CA THR A 7 -29.52 -29.36 45.15
C THR A 7 -29.38 -28.57 43.85
N ALA A 8 -28.48 -28.95 42.93
CA ALA A 8 -28.34 -28.26 41.66
C ALA A 8 -29.55 -28.53 40.74
N SER A 9 -30.13 -27.46 40.17
CA SER A 9 -31.19 -27.60 39.17
C SER A 9 -30.67 -28.38 37.95
N PRO A 10 -31.54 -29.13 37.24
CA PRO A 10 -31.13 -29.91 36.07
C PRO A 10 -30.45 -29.06 34.99
N GLU A 11 -30.83 -27.79 34.87
CA GLU A 11 -30.22 -26.81 33.97
C GLU A 11 -28.75 -26.54 34.35
N ARG A 12 -28.48 -26.31 35.64
CA ARG A 12 -27.11 -26.08 36.13
C ARG A 12 -26.24 -27.32 35.95
N ALA A 13 -26.81 -28.51 36.16
CA ALA A 13 -26.11 -29.77 35.92
C ALA A 13 -25.78 -29.96 34.43
N LEU A 14 -26.70 -29.62 33.53
CA LEU A 14 -26.48 -29.67 32.09
C LEU A 14 -25.37 -28.69 31.67
N ILE A 15 -25.40 -27.46 32.16
CA ILE A 15 -24.40 -26.44 31.82
C ILE A 15 -23.01 -26.86 32.32
N ALA A 16 -22.90 -27.37 33.54
CA ALA A 16 -21.65 -27.93 34.05
C ALA A 16 -21.16 -29.10 33.18
N ALA A 17 -22.08 -29.94 32.68
CA ALA A 17 -21.75 -31.04 31.77
C ALA A 17 -21.22 -30.53 30.42
N VAL A 18 -21.79 -29.45 29.86
CA VAL A 18 -21.31 -28.82 28.62
C VAL A 18 -19.89 -28.28 28.79
N ILE A 19 -19.62 -27.53 29.87
CA ILE A 19 -18.29 -27.00 30.14
C ILE A 19 -17.28 -28.15 30.35
N ALA A 20 -17.66 -29.18 31.12
CA ALA A 20 -16.83 -30.34 31.34
C ALA A 20 -16.58 -31.14 30.05
N GLN A 21 -17.56 -31.19 29.14
CA GLN A 21 -17.41 -31.82 27.84
C GLN A 21 -16.44 -31.04 26.97
N ALA A 22 -16.52 -29.72 26.90
CA ALA A 22 -15.54 -28.90 26.16
C ALA A 22 -14.11 -29.11 26.68
N VAL A 23 -13.92 -29.19 28.01
CA VAL A 23 -12.61 -29.52 28.59
C VAL A 23 -12.16 -30.93 28.18
N ARG A 24 -13.07 -31.92 28.16
CA ARG A 24 -12.76 -33.26 27.67
C ARG A 24 -12.41 -33.26 26.19
N ASP A 25 -13.17 -32.60 25.33
CA ASP A 25 -12.93 -32.53 23.88
C ASP A 25 -11.58 -31.85 23.57
N LEU A 26 -11.17 -30.90 24.40
CA LEU A 26 -9.87 -30.25 24.27
C LEU A 26 -8.71 -31.19 24.61
N PHE A 27 -8.80 -31.94 25.71
CA PHE A 27 -7.66 -32.68 26.27
C PHE A 27 -7.68 -34.19 26.01
N VAL A 28 -8.86 -34.80 25.92
CA VAL A 28 -9.04 -36.25 25.79
C VAL A 28 -9.35 -36.59 24.33
N THR A 29 -8.47 -37.39 23.72
CA THR A 29 -8.69 -38.07 22.43
C THR A 29 -9.82 -39.10 22.58
N VAL A 30 -10.99 -38.85 21.99
CA VAL A 30 -12.04 -39.88 21.85
C VAL A 30 -11.80 -40.63 20.53
N ILE A 31 -11.31 -41.86 20.64
CA ILE A 31 -11.20 -42.96 19.65
C ILE A 31 -10.74 -42.55 18.23
N VAL A 32 -9.56 -43.09 17.87
CA VAL A 32 -8.85 -42.97 16.58
C VAL A 32 -9.75 -43.21 15.36
N GLY A 33 -9.85 -42.22 14.45
CA GLY A 33 -10.28 -42.46 13.07
C GLY A 33 -11.17 -41.41 12.40
N ALA A 34 -11.66 -40.39 13.10
CA ALA A 34 -12.58 -39.41 12.51
C ALA A 34 -11.93 -38.03 12.27
N PRO A 35 -12.04 -37.43 11.07
CA PRO A 35 -11.61 -36.04 10.82
C PRO A 35 -12.37 -35.01 11.68
N SER A 36 -13.42 -35.42 12.38
CA SER A 36 -14.17 -34.60 13.35
C SER A 36 -13.41 -34.32 14.64
N GLU A 37 -12.38 -35.09 15.00
CA GLU A 37 -11.70 -34.95 16.29
C GLU A 37 -10.92 -33.62 16.38
N GLU A 38 -10.15 -33.29 15.35
CA GLU A 38 -9.40 -32.02 15.32
C GLU A 38 -10.34 -30.82 15.22
N ALA A 39 -11.46 -30.95 14.50
CA ALA A 39 -12.49 -29.91 14.42
C ALA A 39 -13.13 -29.67 15.79
N ALA A 40 -13.56 -30.73 16.48
CA ALA A 40 -14.11 -30.64 17.83
C ALA A 40 -13.09 -30.05 18.81
N ARG A 41 -11.82 -30.44 18.73
CA ARG A 41 -10.75 -29.86 19.56
C ARG A 41 -10.55 -28.37 19.29
N ARG A 42 -10.63 -27.93 18.03
CA ARG A 42 -10.56 -26.51 17.66
C ARG A 42 -11.75 -25.73 18.17
N GLU A 43 -12.96 -26.27 18.08
CA GLU A 43 -14.18 -25.65 18.62
C GLU A 43 -14.11 -25.56 20.15
N ALA A 44 -13.69 -26.63 20.83
CA ALA A 44 -13.49 -26.64 22.26
C ALA A 44 -12.41 -25.63 22.70
N LEU A 45 -11.31 -25.54 21.96
CA LEU A 45 -10.27 -24.56 22.20
C LEU A 45 -10.82 -23.13 22.04
N ALA A 46 -11.57 -22.85 20.97
CA ALA A 46 -12.19 -21.54 20.74
C ALA A 46 -13.17 -21.19 21.88
N PHE A 47 -14.07 -22.11 22.22
CA PHE A 47 -14.99 -21.98 23.36
C PHE A 47 -14.27 -21.65 24.67
N LEU A 48 -13.18 -22.34 24.99
CA LEU A 48 -12.48 -22.18 26.27
C LEU A 48 -11.50 -21.00 26.29
N THR A 49 -10.95 -20.58 25.15
CA THR A 49 -9.82 -19.61 25.11
C THR A 49 -10.13 -18.29 24.41
N ASP A 50 -11.15 -18.22 23.55
CA ASP A 50 -11.46 -16.98 22.84
C ASP A 50 -11.85 -15.86 23.81
N GLU A 51 -11.31 -14.68 23.58
CA GLU A 51 -11.61 -13.48 24.36
C GLU A 51 -12.88 -12.79 23.86
N THR A 52 -13.14 -12.89 22.56
CA THR A 52 -14.23 -12.21 21.87
C THR A 52 -14.91 -13.15 20.88
N GLY A 53 -16.15 -12.86 20.50
CA GLY A 53 -16.92 -13.63 19.51
C GLY A 53 -18.03 -14.46 20.15
N SER A 54 -18.76 -15.21 19.31
CA SER A 54 -19.92 -16.01 19.74
C SER A 54 -19.54 -17.05 20.79
N TRP A 55 -18.39 -17.70 20.64
CA TRP A 55 -17.90 -18.68 21.59
C TRP A 55 -17.59 -18.10 22.96
N ALA A 56 -16.94 -16.92 23.01
CA ALA A 56 -16.65 -16.22 24.25
C ALA A 56 -17.95 -15.79 24.97
N GLN A 57 -18.93 -15.27 24.22
CA GLN A 57 -20.25 -14.87 24.74
C GLN A 57 -21.04 -16.08 25.27
N SER A 58 -21.06 -17.20 24.53
CA SER A 58 -21.70 -18.44 24.98
C SER A 58 -21.05 -18.98 26.25
N ARG A 59 -19.72 -18.99 26.34
CA ARG A 59 -19.00 -19.41 27.56
C ARG A 59 -19.37 -18.51 28.74
N GLU A 60 -19.37 -17.20 28.54
CA GLU A 60 -19.71 -16.23 29.58
C GLU A 60 -21.13 -16.46 30.11
N ALA A 61 -22.13 -16.55 29.24
CA ALA A 61 -23.51 -16.82 29.62
C ALA A 61 -23.65 -18.13 30.43
N LEU A 62 -23.03 -19.21 29.93
CA LEU A 62 -23.08 -20.52 30.58
C LEU A 62 -22.38 -20.50 31.95
N CYS A 63 -21.18 -19.91 32.06
CA CYS A 63 -20.45 -19.85 33.32
C CYS A 63 -21.20 -19.03 34.38
N LEU A 64 -21.79 -17.89 34.01
CA LEU A 64 -22.54 -17.04 34.92
C LEU A 64 -23.77 -17.76 35.50
N GLU A 65 -24.48 -18.55 34.69
CA GLU A 65 -25.66 -19.30 35.11
C GLU A 65 -25.35 -20.33 36.21
N VAL A 66 -24.16 -20.93 36.18
CA VAL A 66 -23.69 -21.87 37.21
C VAL A 66 -22.87 -21.20 38.32
N GLY A 67 -22.70 -19.88 38.29
CA GLY A 67 -21.95 -19.11 39.29
C GLY A 67 -20.43 -19.30 39.20
N ILE A 68 -19.89 -19.62 38.03
CA ILE A 68 -18.46 -19.77 37.76
C ILE A 68 -17.95 -18.49 37.09
N ASP A 69 -16.78 -17.98 37.49
CA ASP A 69 -16.12 -16.88 36.79
C ASP A 69 -15.61 -17.36 35.40
N PRO A 70 -16.17 -16.87 34.28
CA PRO A 70 -15.71 -17.26 32.94
C PRO A 70 -14.25 -16.87 32.68
N GLY A 71 -13.79 -15.76 33.27
CA GLY A 71 -12.40 -15.31 33.17
C GLY A 71 -11.44 -16.26 33.90
N MET A 72 -11.85 -16.80 35.05
CA MET A 72 -11.08 -17.81 35.77
C MET A 72 -10.92 -19.08 34.93
N VAL A 73 -12.00 -19.62 34.36
CA VAL A 73 -11.96 -20.81 33.51
C VAL A 73 -10.99 -20.61 32.35
N ARG A 74 -11.12 -19.49 31.63
CA ARG A 74 -10.25 -19.15 30.51
C ARG A 74 -8.78 -19.07 30.94
N ARG A 75 -8.46 -18.29 31.98
CA ARG A 75 -7.07 -18.14 32.47
C ARG A 75 -6.46 -19.47 32.87
N THR A 76 -7.23 -20.34 33.52
CA THR A 76 -6.75 -21.66 33.91
C THR A 76 -6.47 -22.55 32.70
N VAL A 77 -7.37 -22.60 31.71
CA VAL A 77 -7.11 -23.38 30.49
C VAL A 77 -5.88 -22.86 29.75
N ILE A 78 -5.75 -21.54 29.60
CA ILE A 78 -4.58 -20.92 28.98
C ILE A 78 -3.30 -21.27 29.74
N SER A 79 -3.30 -21.22 31.07
CA SER A 79 -2.12 -21.60 31.87
C SER A 79 -1.67 -23.04 31.62
N TRP A 80 -2.61 -23.98 31.46
CA TRP A 80 -2.29 -25.36 31.11
C TRP A 80 -1.68 -25.47 29.70
N LEU A 81 -2.22 -24.72 28.75
CA LEU A 81 -1.77 -24.68 27.36
C LEU A 81 -0.41 -23.94 27.20
N ASP A 82 -0.11 -22.97 28.05
CA ASP A 82 1.17 -22.27 28.06
C ASP A 82 2.25 -23.03 28.85
N GLY A 83 1.87 -24.10 29.54
CA GLY A 83 2.80 -24.94 30.30
C GLY A 83 3.21 -24.35 31.65
N GLU A 84 2.44 -23.38 32.15
CA GLU A 84 2.66 -22.77 33.46
C GLU A 84 2.33 -23.78 34.58
N ALA A 85 2.95 -23.56 35.75
CA ALA A 85 2.64 -24.35 36.94
C ALA A 85 1.14 -24.24 37.24
N THR A 86 0.48 -25.38 37.46
CA THR A 86 -0.97 -25.43 37.62
C THR A 86 -1.44 -24.38 38.64
N PRO A 87 -2.33 -23.46 38.27
CA PRO A 87 -2.81 -22.45 39.19
C PRO A 87 -3.44 -23.13 40.41
N MET A 88 -3.01 -22.71 41.60
CA MET A 88 -3.65 -23.14 42.84
C MET A 88 -5.06 -22.59 42.86
N LEU A 89 -6.06 -23.46 43.06
CA LEU A 89 -7.42 -23.00 43.30
C LEU A 89 -7.48 -22.17 44.60
N PRO A 90 -8.47 -21.27 44.76
CA PRO A 90 -8.66 -20.47 45.99
C PRO A 90 -8.71 -21.28 47.30
N HIS A 91 -8.87 -22.61 47.22
CA HIS A 91 -8.92 -23.54 48.34
C HIS A 91 -7.65 -24.41 48.49
N GLY A 92 -6.53 -24.01 47.88
CA GLY A 92 -5.25 -24.70 48.01
C GLY A 92 -5.14 -26.04 47.28
N ARG A 93 -6.17 -26.45 46.53
CA ARG A 93 -6.13 -27.67 45.72
C ARG A 93 -5.40 -27.40 44.40
N VAL A 94 -4.40 -28.23 44.12
CA VAL A 94 -3.73 -28.28 42.81
C VAL A 94 -4.65 -29.03 41.84
N MET A 95 -5.02 -28.40 40.72
CA MET A 95 -5.67 -29.14 39.65
C MET A 95 -4.67 -30.09 38.98
N LYS A 96 -5.04 -31.36 38.83
CA LYS A 96 -4.24 -32.31 38.04
C LYS A 96 -4.30 -31.86 36.59
N VAL A 97 -3.15 -31.70 35.95
CA VAL A 97 -3.07 -31.43 34.51
C VAL A 97 -3.79 -32.58 33.77
N PRO A 98 -4.72 -32.27 32.86
CA PRO A 98 -5.43 -33.30 32.11
C PRO A 98 -4.48 -34.20 31.29
N GLU A 99 -4.82 -35.49 31.19
CA GLU A 99 -4.17 -36.40 30.23
C GLU A 99 -4.43 -35.88 28.81
N GLY A 100 -3.40 -35.88 27.96
CA GLY A 100 -3.48 -35.37 26.57
C GLY A 100 -3.22 -33.87 26.38
N VAL A 101 -2.82 -33.14 27.45
CA VAL A 101 -2.44 -31.72 27.38
C VAL A 101 -1.43 -31.38 26.28
N ASP A 102 -0.48 -32.27 25.98
CA ASP A 102 0.57 -32.01 24.99
C ASP A 102 0.02 -31.87 23.57
N THR A 103 -1.05 -32.58 23.24
CA THR A 103 -1.73 -32.44 21.95
C THR A 103 -2.45 -31.09 21.83
N ALA A 104 -3.10 -30.66 22.92
CA ALA A 104 -3.75 -29.36 23.00
C ALA A 104 -2.71 -28.21 22.94
N ARG A 105 -1.55 -28.38 23.60
CA ARG A 105 -0.41 -27.44 23.52
C ARG A 105 0.15 -27.32 22.11
N ALA A 106 0.33 -28.45 21.41
CA ALA A 106 0.80 -28.43 20.03
C ALA A 106 -0.19 -27.68 19.11
N LEU A 107 -1.49 -27.90 19.26
CA LEU A 107 -2.53 -27.17 18.54
C LEU A 107 -2.50 -25.67 18.86
N TRP A 108 -2.40 -25.33 20.15
CA TRP A 108 -2.34 -23.95 20.63
C TRP A 108 -1.13 -23.20 20.09
N ALA A 109 0.05 -23.80 20.14
CA ALA A 109 1.28 -23.24 19.59
C ALA A 109 1.17 -23.01 18.07
N ARG A 110 0.59 -23.95 17.32
CA ARG A 110 0.35 -23.80 15.88
C ARG A 110 -0.56 -22.61 15.59
N LEU A 111 -1.68 -22.48 16.32
CA LEU A 111 -2.64 -21.39 16.12
C LEU A 111 -2.06 -20.02 16.49
N LYS A 112 -1.26 -19.92 17.56
CA LYS A 112 -0.51 -18.69 17.89
C LYS A 112 0.43 -18.32 16.73
N ALA A 113 1.22 -19.27 16.24
CA ALA A 113 2.16 -19.02 15.16
C ALA A 113 1.47 -18.58 13.85
N GLU A 114 0.31 -19.17 13.54
CA GLU A 114 -0.52 -18.75 12.40
C GLU A 114 -1.06 -17.34 12.59
N SER A 115 -1.60 -17.02 13.77
CA SER A 115 -2.10 -15.69 14.11
C SER A 115 -1.01 -14.63 13.99
N ASP A 116 0.17 -14.89 14.56
CA ASP A 116 1.33 -14.01 14.46
C ASP A 116 1.77 -13.79 13.02
N THR A 117 1.75 -14.85 12.21
CA THR A 117 2.08 -14.77 10.80
C THR A 117 1.08 -13.91 10.04
N ARG A 118 -0.23 -14.09 10.29
CA ARG A 118 -1.27 -13.23 9.70
C ARG A 118 -1.11 -11.78 10.13
N ALA A 119 -0.86 -11.52 11.41
CA ALA A 119 -0.65 -10.18 11.95
C ALA A 119 0.59 -9.50 11.34
N ARG A 120 1.70 -10.23 11.20
CA ARG A 120 2.91 -9.75 10.50
C ARG A 120 2.63 -9.41 9.05
N THR A 121 1.99 -10.31 8.32
CA THR A 121 1.65 -10.09 6.90
C THR A 121 0.73 -8.89 6.73
N TYR A 122 -0.25 -8.72 7.62
CA TYR A 122 -1.13 -7.55 7.63
C TYR A 122 -0.36 -6.25 7.86
N ARG A 123 0.50 -6.18 8.89
CA ARG A 123 1.35 -5.02 9.16
C ARG A 123 2.23 -4.66 7.97
N ASN A 124 2.94 -5.65 7.42
CA ASN A 124 3.78 -5.46 6.23
C ASN A 124 2.99 -4.93 5.03
N ALA A 125 1.75 -5.40 4.83
CA ALA A 125 0.89 -4.94 3.75
C ALA A 125 0.44 -3.48 3.95
N VAL A 126 0.12 -3.09 5.19
CA VAL A 126 -0.22 -1.70 5.55
C VAL A 126 0.98 -0.78 5.33
N ASP A 127 2.17 -1.17 5.82
CA ASP A 127 3.39 -0.40 5.67
C ASP A 127 3.78 -0.24 4.20
N ALA A 128 3.69 -1.31 3.41
CA ALA A 128 3.94 -1.27 1.97
C ALA A 128 2.94 -0.35 1.23
N ARG A 129 1.66 -0.31 1.65
CA ARG A 129 0.68 0.63 1.10
C ARG A 129 1.03 2.07 1.46
N HIS A 130 1.43 2.31 2.71
CA HIS A 130 1.84 3.64 3.17
C HIS A 130 3.09 4.14 2.42
N ALA A 131 4.11 3.31 2.31
CA ALA A 131 5.33 3.62 1.57
C ALA A 131 5.06 3.93 0.09
N ARG A 132 4.18 3.16 -0.57
CA ARG A 132 3.76 3.44 -1.95
C ARG A 132 3.07 4.80 -2.09
N ARG A 133 2.19 5.16 -1.15
CA ARG A 133 1.53 6.48 -1.15
C ARG A 133 2.54 7.62 -1.00
N LEU A 134 3.50 7.49 -0.08
CA LEU A 134 4.53 8.51 0.11
C LEU A 134 5.43 8.68 -1.12
N ARG A 135 5.83 7.57 -1.76
CA ARG A 135 6.60 7.63 -3.02
C ARG A 135 5.81 8.31 -4.13
N ALA A 136 4.55 7.91 -4.34
CA ALA A 136 3.69 8.52 -5.34
C ALA A 136 3.49 10.03 -5.10
N ALA A 137 3.31 10.46 -3.85
CA ALA A 137 3.21 11.87 -3.50
C ALA A 137 4.52 12.63 -3.79
N SER A 138 5.66 12.07 -3.40
CA SER A 138 6.98 12.64 -3.71
C SER A 138 7.20 12.77 -5.22
N ASP A 139 6.88 11.73 -5.99
CA ASP A 139 7.07 11.72 -7.44
C ASP A 139 6.14 12.72 -8.14
N ALA A 140 4.90 12.88 -7.65
CA ALA A 140 3.99 13.92 -8.13
C ALA A 140 4.52 15.34 -7.85
N ILE A 141 5.13 15.58 -6.69
CA ILE A 141 5.77 16.88 -6.39
C ILE A 141 6.94 17.13 -7.34
N LYS A 142 7.79 16.12 -7.57
CA LYS A 142 8.92 16.23 -8.51
C LYS A 142 8.46 16.45 -9.96
N ALA A 143 7.37 15.81 -10.39
CA ALA A 143 6.78 16.02 -11.71
C ALA A 143 6.30 17.47 -11.85
N ARG A 144 5.50 17.98 -10.91
CA ARG A 144 5.03 19.37 -10.92
C ARG A 144 6.16 20.38 -10.96
N ARG A 145 7.26 20.13 -10.25
CA ARG A 145 8.44 21.00 -10.28
C ARG A 145 9.10 21.02 -11.66
N ARG A 146 9.27 19.84 -12.29
CA ARG A 146 9.81 19.75 -13.66
C ARG A 146 8.90 20.46 -14.66
N ASP A 147 7.59 20.28 -14.56
CA ASP A 147 6.61 20.93 -15.44
C ASP A 147 6.62 22.47 -15.26
N ALA A 148 6.82 22.95 -14.02
CA ALA A 148 6.97 24.38 -13.76
C ALA A 148 8.29 24.94 -14.31
N GLU A 149 9.40 24.19 -14.20
CA GLU A 149 10.71 24.57 -14.74
C GLU A 149 10.70 24.61 -16.29
N THR A 150 10.03 23.65 -16.94
CA THR A 150 9.86 23.68 -18.40
C THR A 150 8.97 24.84 -18.84
N ALA A 151 7.86 25.10 -18.15
CA ALA A 151 6.99 26.24 -18.43
C ALA A 151 7.72 27.58 -18.26
N ALA A 152 8.53 27.73 -17.22
CA ALA A 152 9.33 28.93 -16.98
C ALA A 152 10.39 29.15 -18.08
N THR A 153 11.03 28.07 -18.54
CA THR A 153 12.00 28.14 -19.65
C THR A 153 11.32 28.56 -20.95
N VAL A 154 10.15 28.00 -21.26
CA VAL A 154 9.38 28.36 -22.46
C VAL A 154 8.96 29.84 -22.43
N GLU A 155 8.50 30.34 -21.28
CA GLU A 155 8.12 31.75 -21.14
C GLU A 155 9.33 32.69 -21.25
N ALA A 156 10.48 32.31 -20.67
CA ALA A 156 11.71 33.06 -20.79
C ALA A 156 12.20 33.15 -22.25
N ASN A 157 12.14 32.03 -22.99
CA ASN A 157 12.48 31.99 -24.41
C ASN A 157 11.53 32.87 -25.24
N ARG A 158 10.23 32.84 -24.94
CA ARG A 158 9.23 33.72 -25.58
C ARG A 158 9.57 35.19 -25.39
N HIS A 159 9.86 35.62 -24.15
CA HIS A 159 10.26 37.00 -23.87
C HIS A 159 11.56 37.39 -24.56
N HIS A 160 12.52 36.47 -24.69
CA HIS A 160 13.76 36.73 -25.42
C HIS A 160 13.48 37.00 -26.91
N VAL A 161 12.66 36.16 -27.56
CA VAL A 161 12.25 36.35 -28.96
C VAL A 161 11.54 37.70 -29.15
N ASP A 162 10.57 38.01 -28.30
CA ASP A 162 9.84 39.29 -28.35
C ASP A 162 10.79 40.49 -28.19
N ALA A 163 11.82 40.37 -27.33
CA ALA A 163 12.80 41.43 -27.12
C ALA A 163 13.75 41.60 -28.33
N VAL A 164 14.20 40.51 -28.94
CA VAL A 164 15.06 40.54 -30.15
C VAL A 164 14.30 41.17 -31.32
N LEU A 165 13.06 40.74 -31.56
CA LEU A 165 12.20 41.31 -32.60
C LEU A 165 11.97 42.81 -32.39
N ASN A 166 11.67 43.24 -31.16
CA ASN A 166 11.49 44.66 -30.87
C ASN A 166 12.77 45.50 -31.01
N ARG A 167 13.95 44.91 -30.81
CA ARG A 167 15.24 45.60 -30.91
C ARG A 167 15.70 45.79 -32.36
N GLN A 168 15.49 44.78 -33.21
CA GLN A 168 15.93 44.81 -34.60
C GLN A 168 14.96 45.58 -35.52
N VAL A 169 13.70 45.75 -35.14
CA VAL A 169 12.69 46.42 -35.96
C VAL A 169 12.46 47.89 -35.53
N ARG A 170 13.50 48.71 -35.73
CA ARG A 170 13.38 50.18 -35.85
C ARG A 170 13.59 50.60 -37.32
N GLY A 171 12.66 50.21 -38.18
CA GLY A 171 12.63 50.49 -39.62
C GLY A 171 11.39 49.85 -40.28
N PRO A 172 10.98 50.23 -41.51
CA PRO A 172 9.64 49.99 -42.04
C PRO A 172 9.21 48.51 -41.92
N LYS A 173 8.22 48.31 -41.04
CA LYS A 173 7.91 47.10 -40.25
C LYS A 173 7.35 45.89 -41.01
N THR A 174 7.00 46.05 -42.28
CA THR A 174 6.25 45.08 -43.10
C THR A 174 6.90 43.72 -43.36
N ALA A 175 7.85 43.79 -44.29
CA ALA A 175 8.17 42.68 -45.17
C ALA A 175 9.37 41.88 -44.67
N LEU A 176 10.34 42.53 -43.99
CA LEU A 176 11.51 41.84 -43.46
C LEU A 176 11.14 41.02 -42.21
N ALA A 177 10.26 41.53 -41.35
CA ALA A 177 9.76 40.77 -40.20
C ALA A 177 8.98 39.53 -40.63
N ALA A 178 8.07 39.67 -41.61
CA ALA A 178 7.35 38.55 -42.20
C ALA A 178 8.30 37.54 -42.91
N CYS A 179 9.35 38.03 -43.56
CA CYS A 179 10.38 37.18 -44.15
C CYS A 179 11.14 36.38 -43.08
N VAL A 180 11.55 37.03 -42.00
CA VAL A 180 12.25 36.40 -40.87
C VAL A 180 11.39 35.31 -40.22
N GLU A 181 10.12 35.59 -39.93
CA GLU A 181 9.19 34.60 -39.36
C GLU A 181 9.07 33.35 -40.23
N LYS A 182 8.90 33.53 -41.55
CA LYS A 182 8.81 32.39 -42.48
C LYS A 182 10.14 31.63 -42.59
N VAL A 183 11.29 32.31 -42.60
CA VAL A 183 12.62 31.67 -42.61
C VAL A 183 12.85 30.85 -41.34
N ILE A 184 12.46 31.35 -40.17
CA ILE A 184 12.50 30.60 -38.91
C ILE A 184 11.65 29.33 -39.03
N ALA A 185 10.39 29.46 -39.49
CA ALA A 185 9.47 28.33 -39.62
C ALA A 185 10.04 27.23 -40.52
N GLU A 186 10.68 27.60 -41.63
CA GLU A 186 11.31 26.66 -42.55
C GLU A 186 12.57 26.00 -41.96
N LEU A 187 13.43 26.76 -41.27
CA LEU A 187 14.65 26.22 -40.65
C LEU A 187 14.36 25.38 -39.39
N ALA A 188 13.21 25.59 -38.74
CA ALA A 188 12.74 24.73 -37.65
C ALA A 188 12.40 23.30 -38.13
N THR A 189 12.09 23.12 -39.42
CA THR A 189 11.86 21.78 -40.00
C THR A 189 13.16 21.02 -40.33
N GLY A 190 14.30 21.72 -40.36
CA GLY A 190 15.62 21.15 -40.61
C GLY A 190 16.55 22.11 -41.37
N PRO A 191 17.83 21.76 -41.52
CA PRO A 191 18.79 22.60 -42.24
C PRO A 191 18.44 22.72 -43.73
N LYS A 192 18.46 23.94 -44.28
CA LYS A 192 18.13 24.21 -45.69
C LYS A 192 19.15 25.10 -46.37
N THR A 193 19.27 24.98 -47.69
CA THR A 193 20.08 25.89 -48.52
C THR A 193 19.34 27.19 -48.80
N ALA A 194 20.09 28.26 -49.13
CA ALA A 194 19.48 29.55 -49.52
C ALA A 194 18.52 29.42 -50.72
N ARG A 195 18.79 28.49 -51.64
CA ARG A 195 17.92 28.22 -52.79
C ARG A 195 16.62 27.53 -52.37
N GLU A 196 16.69 26.57 -51.46
CA GLU A 196 15.50 25.90 -50.92
C GLU A 196 14.64 26.86 -50.09
N LEU A 197 15.26 27.75 -49.29
CA LEU A 197 14.54 28.80 -48.58
C LEU A 197 13.85 29.77 -49.55
N PHE A 198 14.52 30.17 -50.64
CA PHE A 198 13.90 31.04 -51.65
C PHE A 198 12.66 30.40 -52.30
N PHE A 199 12.71 29.10 -52.60
CA PHE A 199 11.55 28.37 -53.14
C PHE A 199 10.47 28.09 -52.09
N ALA A 200 10.84 27.80 -50.84
CA ALA A 200 9.88 27.59 -49.76
C ALA A 200 9.12 28.86 -49.38
N LEU A 201 9.68 30.02 -49.70
CA LEU A 201 9.07 31.33 -49.53
C LEU A 201 8.31 31.80 -50.78
N ASP A 202 8.01 30.91 -51.73
CA ASP A 202 7.31 31.18 -52.99
C ASP A 202 7.92 32.28 -53.88
N GLY A 203 9.17 32.66 -53.64
CA GLY A 203 9.81 33.79 -54.31
C GLY A 203 9.26 35.17 -53.93
N ASP A 204 8.40 35.26 -52.91
CA ASP A 204 7.80 36.50 -52.41
C ASP A 204 8.83 37.47 -51.80
N HIS A 205 10.02 36.96 -51.49
CA HIS A 205 11.10 37.71 -50.88
C HIS A 205 12.33 37.72 -51.78
N ALA A 206 12.87 38.91 -52.04
CA ALA A 206 14.11 39.07 -52.79
C ALA A 206 15.24 38.28 -52.09
N PRO A 207 16.22 37.72 -52.84
CA PRO A 207 17.36 37.02 -52.26
C PRO A 207 18.08 37.82 -51.17
N ASP A 208 18.19 39.14 -51.35
CA ASP A 208 18.79 40.07 -50.38
C ASP A 208 17.99 40.18 -49.07
N ALA A 209 16.67 39.94 -49.09
CA ALA A 209 15.85 39.92 -47.89
C ALA A 209 16.05 38.62 -47.11
N ILE A 210 16.20 37.49 -47.81
CA ILE A 210 16.50 36.19 -47.20
C ILE A 210 17.91 36.21 -46.60
N SER A 211 18.91 36.75 -47.31
CA SER A 211 20.26 36.92 -46.77
C SER A 211 20.25 37.80 -45.52
N ARG A 212 19.56 38.95 -45.55
CA ARG A 212 19.40 39.80 -44.37
C ARG A 212 18.67 39.10 -43.22
N ALA A 213 17.68 38.26 -43.50
CA ALA A 213 16.99 37.46 -42.49
C ALA A 213 17.91 36.42 -41.86
N LEU A 214 18.73 35.73 -42.65
CA LEU A 214 19.72 34.77 -42.15
C LEU A 214 20.81 35.44 -41.30
N ASP A 215 21.26 36.64 -41.70
CA ASP A 215 22.21 37.45 -40.93
C ASP A 215 21.60 37.93 -39.61
N ILE A 216 20.32 38.34 -39.63
CA ILE A 216 19.55 38.74 -38.44
C ILE A 216 19.38 37.61 -37.44
N LEU A 217 19.19 36.39 -37.93
CA LEU A 217 19.00 35.18 -37.14
C LEU A 217 20.32 34.55 -36.66
N GLU A 218 21.46 35.13 -37.07
CA GLU A 218 22.79 34.56 -36.83
C GLU A 218 22.84 33.07 -37.24
N ALA A 219 22.17 32.72 -38.35
CA ALA A 219 22.02 31.34 -38.78
C ALA A 219 23.39 30.69 -39.02
N GLU A 220 23.65 29.57 -38.36
CA GLU A 220 24.91 28.85 -38.50
C GLU A 220 24.99 28.25 -39.89
N ARG A 221 26.13 28.49 -40.56
CA ARG A 221 26.36 28.04 -41.92
C ARG A 221 27.30 26.84 -41.93
N ASP A 222 26.78 25.69 -42.34
CA ASP A 222 27.56 24.49 -42.61
C ASP A 222 27.64 24.27 -44.13
N GLY A 223 28.69 24.83 -44.73
CA GLY A 223 28.88 24.85 -46.19
C GLY A 223 27.80 25.67 -46.93
N LYS A 224 26.82 24.98 -47.52
CA LYS A 224 25.68 25.59 -48.24
C LYS A 224 24.38 25.55 -47.44
N LEU A 225 24.37 24.86 -46.29
CA LEU A 225 23.20 24.70 -45.44
C LEU A 225 23.22 25.75 -44.33
N PHE A 226 22.05 26.28 -44.02
CA PHE A 226 21.79 27.17 -42.90
C PHE A 226 20.97 26.41 -41.87
N ARG A 227 21.29 26.61 -40.59
CA ARG A 227 20.54 26.10 -39.45
C ARG A 227 20.37 27.21 -38.41
N LEU A 228 19.28 27.16 -37.63
CA LEU A 228 19.14 28.07 -36.51
C LEU A 228 20.22 27.76 -35.46
N PRO A 229 20.85 28.78 -34.84
CA PRO A 229 21.84 28.55 -33.80
C PRO A 229 21.17 27.87 -32.60
N ALA A 230 21.91 27.02 -31.88
CA ALA A 230 21.38 26.24 -30.76
C ALA A 230 20.83 27.11 -29.60
N THR A 231 21.12 28.41 -29.60
CA THR A 231 20.63 29.42 -28.66
C THR A 231 19.31 30.08 -29.06
N ALA A 232 18.81 29.82 -30.28
CA ALA A 232 17.55 30.36 -30.81
C ALA A 232 16.41 29.30 -30.86
N ALA A 233 16.62 28.12 -30.29
CA ALA A 233 15.64 27.03 -30.19
C ALA A 233 15.08 26.89 -28.77
#